data_AF-A0A1G9GLU2-F1
#
_entry.id   AF-A0A1G9GLU2-F1
#
_cell.length_a   1.000
_cell.length_b   1.000
_cell.length_c   1.000
_cell.angle_alpha   90.00
_cell.angle_beta   90.00
_cell.angle_gamma   90.00
#
_symmetry.space_group_name_H-M   'P 1'
#
loop_
_entity.id
_entity.type
_entity.pdbx_description
1 polymer ?
#
loop_
_entity_poly.entity_id
_entity_poly.type
_entity_poly.pdbx_seq_one_letter_code
_entity_poly.pdbx_strand_id
1 'polypeptide(L)'
;MMIKNIVFDMGNVLIRYVPEEFINQFTEHTSEQNELLEQIFKSPRWLEFDRGTITKKQLVIEANKELPGELHPLVSEILER
;
A
#
# COMPACT_ATOMS: atom_id res chain seq x y z
N MET A 1 32.55 18.37 16.22
CA MET A 1 32.16 17.25 15.34
C MET A 1 31.39 17.84 14.17
N MET A 2 31.76 17.56 12.92
CA MET A 2 31.07 18.10 11.74
C MET A 2 30.42 16.94 10.98
N ILE A 3 29.11 16.99 10.82
CA ILE A 3 28.37 16.03 9.99
C ILE A 3 28.80 16.26 8.53
N LYS A 4 29.13 15.18 7.83
CA LYS A 4 29.58 15.21 6.43
C LYS A 4 28.52 14.73 5.44
N ASN A 5 27.59 13.89 5.90
CA ASN A 5 26.57 13.26 5.08
C ASN A 5 25.23 13.31 5.80
N ILE A 6 24.16 13.48 5.03
CA ILE A 6 22.78 13.39 5.49
C ILE A 6 22.06 12.40 4.58
N VAL A 7 21.38 11.44 5.18
CA VAL A 7 20.51 10.50 4.47
C VAL A 7 19.07 10.89 4.81
N PHE A 8 18.27 11.12 3.77
CA PHE A 8 16.85 11.40 3.92
C PHE A 8 16.06 10.15 3.57
N ASP A 9 15.09 9.83 4.42
CA ASP A 9 14.03 8.92 4.06
C ASP A 9 13.06 9.62 3.07
N MET A 10 12.25 8.84 2.37
CA MET A 10 11.22 9.36 1.49
C MET A 10 9.95 9.68 2.30
N GLY A 11 9.34 8.66 2.89
CA GLY A 11 8.03 8.74 3.52
C GLY A 11 8.03 9.65 4.75
N ASN A 12 7.17 10.66 4.74
CA ASN A 12 7.00 11.65 5.81
C ASN A 12 8.26 12.46 6.16
N VAL A 13 9.28 12.44 5.30
CA VAL A 13 10.45 13.32 5.36
C VAL A 13 10.50 14.20 4.13
N LEU A 14 10.55 13.60 2.94
CA LEU A 14 10.57 14.33 1.67
C LEU A 14 9.19 14.38 1.00
N ILE A 15 8.39 13.32 1.17
CA ILE A 15 7.04 13.20 0.61
C ILE A 15 6.03 12.91 1.71
N ARG A 16 4.80 13.40 1.54
CA ARG A 16 3.70 13.03 2.43
C ARG A 16 3.23 11.62 2.10
N TYR A 17 3.30 10.72 3.08
CA TYR A 17 2.93 9.32 2.91
C TYR A 17 1.91 8.92 3.99
N VAL A 18 0.64 8.87 3.59
CA VAL A 18 -0.51 8.53 4.45
C VAL A 18 -1.42 7.55 3.70
N PRO A 19 -1.19 6.23 3.82
CA PRO A 19 -1.94 5.20 3.08
C PRO A 19 -3.46 5.26 3.33
N GLU A 20 -3.88 5.63 4.54
CA GLU A 20 -5.29 5.80 4.88
C GLU A 20 -5.96 6.84 3.97
N GLU A 21 -5.35 8.00 3.80
CA GLU A 21 -5.89 9.06 2.95
C GLU A 21 -5.81 8.72 1.46
N PHE A 22 -4.87 7.86 1.08
CA PHE A 22 -4.81 7.33 -0.27
C PHE A 22 -6.00 6.39 -0.55
N ILE A 23 -6.27 5.44 0.35
CA ILE A 23 -7.39 4.50 0.25
C ILE A 23 -8.75 5.21 0.22
N ASN A 24 -8.91 6.31 0.95
CA ASN A 24 -10.14 7.10 0.97
C ASN A 24 -10.56 7.65 -0.41
N GLN A 25 -9.67 7.65 -1.41
CA GLN A 25 -9.97 8.12 -2.77
C GLN A 25 -10.66 7.07 -3.64
N PHE A 26 -10.79 5.82 -3.16
CA PHE A 26 -11.29 4.68 -3.95
C PHE A 26 -12.66 4.17 -3.50
N THR A 27 -13.06 4.42 -2.25
CA THR A 27 -14.38 4.06 -1.71
C THR A 27 -14.75 4.97 -0.54
N GLU A 28 -16.05 5.22 -0.36
CA GLU A 28 -16.61 5.96 0.78
C GLU A 28 -16.93 5.05 1.97
N HIS A 29 -16.90 3.73 1.78
CA HIS A 29 -17.27 2.75 2.80
C HIS A 29 -16.09 2.44 3.71
N THR A 30 -16.17 2.88 4.97
CA THR A 30 -15.09 2.69 5.95
C THR A 30 -14.70 1.22 6.18
N SER A 31 -15.65 0.28 6.07
CA SER A 31 -15.35 -1.15 6.17
C SER A 31 -14.43 -1.62 5.04
N GLU A 32 -14.74 -1.22 3.80
CA GLU A 32 -13.96 -1.55 2.61
C GLU A 32 -12.59 -0.88 2.67
N GLN A 33 -12.53 0.38 3.09
CA GLN A 33 -11.28 1.11 3.30
C GLN A 33 -10.34 0.35 4.26
N ASN A 34 -10.89 -0.11 5.39
CA ASN A 34 -10.11 -0.86 6.36
C ASN A 34 -9.62 -2.19 5.78
N GLU A 35 -10.48 -2.95 5.09
CA GLU A 35 -10.08 -4.21 4.46
C GLU A 35 -8.97 -4.01 3.42
N LEU A 36 -9.12 -3.01 2.53
CA LEU A 36 -8.12 -2.68 1.52
C LEU A 36 -6.79 -2.24 2.16
N LEU A 37 -6.84 -1.42 3.20
CA LEU A 37 -5.64 -0.95 3.91
C LEU A 37 -4.91 -2.10 4.59
N GLU A 38 -5.64 -3.00 5.26
CA GLU A 38 -5.06 -4.17 5.93
C GLU A 38 -4.44 -5.15 4.94
N GLN A 39 -5.11 -5.44 3.82
CA GLN A 39 -4.64 -6.45 2.87
C GLN A 39 -3.58 -5.95 1.90
N ILE A 40 -3.51 -4.63 1.65
CA ILE A 40 -2.52 -4.04 0.74
C ILE A 40 -1.35 -3.45 1.52
N PHE A 41 -1.56 -2.39 2.31
CA PHE A 41 -0.47 -1.56 2.85
C PHE A 41 0.07 -2.02 4.21
N LYS A 42 -0.77 -2.64 5.05
CA LYS A 42 -0.35 -3.17 6.36
C LYS A 42 -0.01 -4.67 6.33
N SER A 43 -0.29 -5.32 5.20
CA SER A 43 0.07 -6.72 4.97
C SER A 43 1.60 -6.89 4.96
N PRO A 44 2.14 -8.00 5.51
CA PRO A 44 3.57 -8.32 5.41
C PRO A 44 4.08 -8.35 3.96
N ARG A 45 3.19 -8.65 3.01
CA ARG A 45 3.47 -8.71 1.58
C ARG A 45 3.80 -7.34 1.00
N TRP A 46 3.34 -6.24 1.59
CA TRP A 46 3.74 -4.88 1.20
C TRP A 46 5.25 -4.70 1.32
N LEU A 47 5.84 -5.17 2.42
CA LEU A 47 7.29 -5.12 2.64
C LEU A 47 8.05 -6.02 1.68
N GLU A 48 7.48 -7.16 1.30
CA GLU A 48 8.07 -8.04 0.27
C GLU A 48 8.03 -7.38 -1.11
N PHE A 49 6.95 -6.66 -1.42
CA PHE A 49 6.83 -5.90 -2.66
C PHE A 49 7.83 -4.73 -2.69
N ASP A 50 7.93 -3.97 -1.60
CA ASP A 50 8.89 -2.86 -1.45
C ASP A 50 10.35 -3.33 -1.58
N ARG A 51 10.67 -4.52 -1.05
CA ARG A 51 11.98 -5.17 -1.23
C ARG A 51 12.19 -5.76 -2.62
N GLY A 52 11.16 -5.79 -3.47
CA GLY A 52 11.19 -6.39 -4.81
C GLY A 52 11.23 -7.92 -4.82
N THR A 53 10.89 -8.59 -3.71
CA THR A 53 10.87 -10.06 -3.63
C THR A 53 9.58 -10.67 -4.19
N ILE A 54 8.51 -9.88 -4.28
CA ILE A 54 7.30 -10.24 -5.02
C ILE A 54 6.95 -9.16 -6.05
N THR A 55 6.29 -9.58 -7.12
CA THR A 55 5.78 -8.68 -8.16
C THR A 55 4.44 -8.05 -7.75
N LYS A 56 4.10 -6.90 -8.34
CA LYS A 56 2.78 -6.28 -8.21
C LYS A 56 1.65 -7.27 -8.50
N LYS A 57 1.78 -8.09 -9.56
CA LYS A 57 0.79 -9.13 -9.92
C LYS A 57 0.61 -10.17 -8.81
N GLN A 58 1.69 -10.60 -8.15
CA GLN A 58 1.58 -11.51 -7.01
C GLN A 58 0.91 -10.84 -5.82
N LEU A 59 1.21 -9.56 -5.54
CA LEU A 59 0.54 -8.80 -4.48
C LEU A 59 -0.98 -8.70 -4.73
N VAL A 60 -1.41 -8.39 -5.95
CA VAL A 60 -2.84 -8.36 -6.34
C VAL A 60 -3.50 -9.73 -6.09
N ILE A 61 -2.87 -10.81 -6.55
CA ILE A 61 -3.41 -12.18 -6.38
C ILE A 61 -3.57 -12.52 -4.90
N GLU A 62 -2.57 -12.21 -4.08
CA GLU A 62 -2.61 -12.50 -2.64
C GLU A 62 -3.64 -11.65 -1.91
N ALA A 63 -3.74 -10.36 -2.20
CA ALA A 63 -4.75 -9.49 -1.60
C ALA A 63 -6.18 -9.96 -1.96
N ASN A 64 -6.42 -10.34 -3.22
CA ASN A 64 -7.73 -10.83 -3.68
C ASN A 64 -8.15 -12.17 -3.05
N LYS A 65 -7.23 -12.96 -2.50
CA LYS A 65 -7.60 -14.20 -1.78
C LYS A 65 -8.29 -13.93 -0.45
N GLU A 66 -7.91 -12.83 0.20
CA GLU A 66 -8.37 -12.47 1.55
C GLU A 66 -9.50 -11.42 1.50
N LEU A 67 -9.74 -10.80 0.34
CA LEU A 67 -10.76 -9.78 0.14
C LEU A 67 -12.03 -10.32 -0.54
N PRO A 68 -13.22 -9.77 -0.21
CA PRO A 68 -14.45 -9.98 -0.98
C PRO A 68 -14.27 -9.70 -2.47
N GLY A 69 -14.96 -10.47 -3.31
CA GLY A 69 -14.85 -10.39 -4.77
C GLY A 69 -15.19 -9.01 -5.33
N GLU A 70 -16.06 -8.28 -4.64
CA GLU A 70 -16.49 -6.92 -4.95
C GLU A 70 -15.33 -5.91 -4.89
N LEU A 71 -14.31 -6.18 -4.06
CA LEU A 71 -13.16 -5.28 -3.88
C LEU A 71 -11.99 -5.58 -4.84
N HIS A 72 -12.01 -6.71 -5.56
CA HIS A 72 -10.91 -7.10 -6.46
C HIS A 72 -10.58 -6.06 -7.55
N PRO A 73 -11.56 -5.36 -8.15
CA PRO A 73 -11.26 -4.27 -9.09
C PRO A 73 -10.50 -3.12 -8.42
N LEU A 74 -10.86 -2.74 -7.19
CA LEU A 74 -10.23 -1.65 -6.46
C LEU A 74 -8.77 -1.98 -6.10
N VAL A 75 -8.47 -3.24 -5.73
CA VAL A 75 -7.08 -3.68 -5.47
C VAL A 75 -6.18 -3.41 -6.66
N SER A 76 -6.67 -3.68 -7.87
CA SER A 76 -5.91 -3.45 -9.10
C SER A 76 -5.74 -1.96 -9.37
N GLU A 77 -6.78 -1.15 -9.18
CA GLU A 77 -6.70 0.30 -9.36
C GLU A 77 -5.73 0.97 -8.38
N ILE A 78 -5.80 0.58 -7.10
CA ILE A 78 -4.94 1.07 -6.01
C ILE A 78 -3.46 0.82 -6.33
N LEU A 79 -3.12 -0.35 -6.87
CA LEU A 79 -1.74 -0.73 -7.16
C LEU A 79 -1.20 -0.20 -8.50
N GLU A 80 -2.05 0.36 -9.36
CA GLU A 80 -1.64 0.99 -10.63
C GLU A 80 -1.55 2.54 -10.56
N ARG A 81 -2.08 3.16 -9.50
CA ARG A 81 -2.00 4.61 -9.28
C ARG A 81 -0.70 5.08 -8.64
#